data_AF-A0A1V8SPC6-F1
#
_entry.id   AF-A0A1V8SPC6-F1
#
_cell.length_a   1.000
_cell.length_b   1.000
_cell.length_c   1.000
_cell.angle_alpha   90.00
_cell.angle_beta   90.00
_cell.angle_gamma   90.00
#
_symmetry.space_group_name_H-M   'P 1'
#
loop_
_entity.id
_entity.type
_entity.pdbx_description
1 polymer ?
#
loop_
_entity_poly.entity_id
_entity_poly.type
_entity_poly.pdbx_seq_one_letter_code
_entity_poly.pdbx_strand_id
1 'polypeptide(L)'
;MAASVKIFRAKQKYICDIDKGPYSTFERKYFADRFQVPFSPSGKLPEPFPQNTLPTMRSVCALSLIQPSRVDDYMTALFERFWIHLEPVSQPKVFGKVLAEVLGSVDEAKQVLRKMGEAEAKDLLKTNTDEAFRSGSFGAPWFEAVNDKGERHGFGGISHLGLMCEFLGLDRGADRAFRSLL
;
A
#
# COMPACT_ATOMS: atom_id res chain seq x y z
N MET A 1 -26.19 3.54 -0.96
CA MET A 1 -26.22 3.92 -2.39
C MET A 1 -25.68 2.75 -3.20
N ALA A 2 -26.45 2.26 -4.18
CA ALA A 2 -25.98 1.19 -5.06
C ALA A 2 -24.94 1.75 -6.04
N ALA A 3 -23.91 0.97 -6.36
CA ALA A 3 -23.00 1.29 -7.45
C ALA A 3 -23.84 1.46 -8.74
N SER A 4 -23.71 2.61 -9.40
CA SER A 4 -24.41 2.88 -10.66
C SER A 4 -23.42 2.80 -11.81
N VAL A 5 -23.78 2.06 -12.85
CA VAL A 5 -23.04 2.02 -14.12
C VAL A 5 -23.83 2.87 -15.11
N LYS A 6 -23.21 3.94 -15.60
CA LYS A 6 -23.78 4.76 -16.66
C LYS A 6 -23.01 4.48 -17.95
N ILE A 7 -23.71 3.99 -18.96
CA ILE A 7 -23.17 3.79 -20.30
C ILE A 7 -23.74 4.89 -21.19
N PHE A 8 -22.87 5.74 -21.73
CA PHE A 8 -23.28 6.76 -22.69
C PHE A 8 -22.37 6.77 -23.92
N ARG A 9 -22.94 7.14 -25.06
CA ARG A 9 -22.24 7.20 -26.34
C ARG A 9 -21.71 8.62 -26.55
N ALA A 10 -20.40 8.77 -26.67
CA ALA A 10 -19.76 10.04 -27.00
C ALA A 10 -18.81 9.83 -28.20
N LYS A 11 -19.06 10.56 -29.31
CA LYS A 11 -18.20 10.55 -30.52
C LYS A 11 -17.75 9.15 -30.96
N GLN A 12 -18.72 8.25 -31.14
CA GLN A 12 -18.53 6.83 -31.54
C GLN A 12 -17.84 5.91 -30.51
N LYS A 13 -17.58 6.36 -29.27
CA LYS A 13 -17.11 5.51 -28.17
C LYS A 13 -18.19 5.33 -27.11
N TYR A 14 -18.28 4.14 -26.53
CA TYR A 14 -19.04 3.91 -25.31
C TYR A 14 -18.16 4.30 -24.12
N ILE A 15 -18.65 5.21 -23.29
CA ILE A 15 -18.00 5.58 -22.02
C ILE A 15 -18.79 4.90 -20.92
N CYS A 16 -18.08 4.09 -20.13
CA CYS A 16 -18.60 3.48 -18.91
C CYS A 16 -18.14 4.34 -17.73
N ASP A 17 -19.07 5.06 -17.13
CA ASP A 17 -18.84 5.78 -15.89
C ASP A 17 -19.32 4.91 -14.72
N ILE A 18 -18.37 4.51 -13.88
CA ILE A 18 -18.58 3.61 -12.75
C ILE A 18 -18.25 4.39 -11.49
N ASP A 19 -19.26 4.66 -10.67
CA ASP A 19 -19.02 5.15 -9.32
C ASP A 19 -18.54 3.99 -8.43
N LYS A 20 -17.21 3.93 -8.25
CA LYS A 20 -16.55 2.91 -7.43
C LYS A 20 -16.58 3.23 -5.93
N GLY A 21 -16.91 4.46 -5.53
CA GLY A 21 -16.80 4.93 -4.15
C GLY A 21 -17.54 4.05 -3.12
N PRO A 22 -18.82 3.70 -3.36
CA PRO A 22 -19.56 2.80 -2.48
C PRO A 22 -18.92 1.41 -2.35
N TYR A 23 -18.42 0.85 -3.45
CA TYR A 23 -17.80 -0.47 -3.47
C TYR A 23 -16.44 -0.46 -2.74
N SER A 24 -15.61 0.55 -2.98
CA SER A 24 -14.32 0.72 -2.27
C SER A 24 -14.51 0.92 -0.76
N THR A 25 -15.60 1.57 -0.34
CA THR A 25 -15.94 1.71 1.08
C THR A 25 -16.35 0.37 1.69
N PHE A 26 -17.17 -0.41 0.98
CA PHE A 26 -17.53 -1.77 1.38
C PHE A 26 -16.31 -2.68 1.49
N GLU A 27 -15.47 -2.76 0.45
CA GLU A 27 -14.30 -3.64 0.43
C GLU A 27 -13.33 -3.31 1.57
N ARG A 28 -13.02 -2.02 1.77
CA ARG A 28 -12.12 -1.60 2.85
C ARG A 28 -12.62 -2.06 4.21
N LYS A 29 -13.91 -1.85 4.50
CA LYS A 29 -14.50 -2.30 5.77
C LYS A 29 -14.51 -3.82 5.87
N TYR A 30 -14.93 -4.50 4.81
CA TYR A 30 -15.01 -5.95 4.76
C TYR A 30 -13.65 -6.60 5.05
N PHE A 31 -12.60 -6.14 4.38
CA PHE A 31 -11.25 -6.68 4.56
C PHE A 31 -10.62 -6.27 5.89
N ALA A 32 -10.83 -5.04 6.37
CA ALA A 32 -10.38 -4.63 7.70
C ALA A 32 -10.97 -5.53 8.80
N ASP A 33 -12.30 -5.75 8.77
CA ASP A 33 -12.98 -6.64 9.72
C ASP A 33 -12.48 -8.10 9.59
N ARG A 34 -12.30 -8.57 8.35
CA ARG A 34 -11.91 -9.95 8.04
C ARG A 34 -10.50 -10.29 8.49
N PHE A 35 -9.54 -9.41 8.23
CA PHE A 35 -8.14 -9.58 8.62
C PHE A 35 -7.84 -8.99 10.01
N GLN A 36 -8.86 -8.49 10.72
CA GLN A 36 -8.72 -7.83 12.02
C GLN A 36 -7.68 -6.70 12.01
N VAL A 37 -7.57 -6.00 10.87
CA VAL A 37 -6.66 -4.87 10.71
C VAL A 37 -7.33 -3.63 11.27
N PRO A 38 -6.74 -2.95 12.27
CA PRO A 38 -7.36 -1.76 12.84
C PRO A 38 -7.51 -0.65 11.81
N PHE A 39 -8.63 0.06 11.88
CA PHE A 39 -8.95 1.19 11.01
C PHE A 39 -9.56 2.31 11.85
N SER A 40 -9.49 3.57 11.39
CA SER A 40 -10.07 4.70 12.13
C SER A 40 -11.54 4.42 12.50
N PRO A 41 -11.92 4.51 13.78
CA PRO A 41 -13.30 4.23 14.23
C PRO A 41 -14.30 5.26 13.68
N SER A 42 -13.81 6.41 13.21
CA SER A 42 -14.62 7.45 12.59
C SER A 42 -15.16 7.07 11.22
N GLY A 43 -14.60 6.04 10.56
CA GLY A 43 -14.92 5.67 9.18
C GLY A 43 -14.46 6.68 8.12
N LYS A 44 -13.83 7.79 8.53
CA LYS A 44 -13.30 8.82 7.63
C LYS A 44 -12.02 8.37 6.95
N LEU A 45 -11.69 9.07 5.87
CA LEU A 45 -10.41 8.97 5.17
C LEU A 45 -9.46 10.08 5.66
N PRO A 46 -8.13 9.89 5.53
CA PRO A 46 -7.17 10.96 5.75
C PRO A 46 -7.45 12.13 4.81
N GLU A 47 -7.26 13.36 5.26
CA GLU A 47 -7.47 14.54 4.43
C GLU A 47 -6.13 15.22 4.10
N PRO A 48 -5.79 15.46 2.81
CA PRO A 48 -6.53 15.07 1.61
C PRO A 48 -6.45 13.55 1.32
N PHE A 49 -7.33 13.04 0.45
CA PHE A 49 -7.26 11.67 -0.08
C PHE A 49 -7.48 11.63 -1.60
N PRO A 50 -6.63 10.93 -2.38
CA PRO A 50 -5.36 10.33 -1.96
C PRO A 50 -4.29 11.39 -1.64
N GLN A 51 -3.30 11.04 -0.82
CA GLN A 51 -2.14 11.91 -0.56
C GLN A 51 -1.03 11.64 -1.57
N ASN A 52 -0.28 12.68 -1.95
CA ASN A 52 0.98 12.50 -2.68
C ASN A 52 2.06 12.02 -1.70
N THR A 53 2.29 10.72 -1.66
CA THR A 53 3.25 10.07 -0.76
C THR A 53 4.65 9.96 -1.35
N LEU A 54 4.96 10.58 -2.49
CA LEU A 54 6.31 10.57 -3.08
C LEU A 54 7.43 10.93 -2.08
N PRO A 55 7.35 12.04 -1.30
CA PRO A 55 8.39 12.33 -0.32
C PRO A 55 8.44 11.27 0.79
N THR A 56 7.30 10.78 1.27
CA THR A 56 7.21 9.72 2.28
C THR A 56 7.87 8.43 1.79
N MET A 57 7.61 8.00 0.56
CA MET A 57 8.23 6.77 0.04
C MET A 57 9.73 6.94 -0.23
N ARG A 58 10.20 8.16 -0.52
CA ARG A 58 11.64 8.45 -0.59
C ARG A 58 12.31 8.36 0.79
N SER A 59 11.63 8.73 1.88
CA SER A 59 12.20 8.52 3.23
C SER A 59 12.27 7.03 3.59
N VAL A 60 11.32 6.22 3.12
CA VAL A 60 11.37 4.75 3.26
C VAL A 60 12.57 4.17 2.48
N CYS A 61 12.77 4.55 1.21
CA CYS A 61 13.95 4.13 0.43
C CYS A 61 15.27 4.62 1.05
N ALA A 62 15.30 5.83 1.60
CA ALA A 62 16.47 6.32 2.32
C ALA A 62 16.76 5.50 3.58
N LEU A 63 15.73 5.15 4.34
CA LEU A 63 15.87 4.29 5.51
C LEU A 63 16.35 2.89 5.10
N SER A 64 15.85 2.32 4.00
CA SER A 64 16.30 1.01 3.54
C SER A 64 17.77 0.99 3.13
N LEU A 65 18.33 2.12 2.71
CA LEU A 65 19.76 2.25 2.38
C LEU A 65 20.65 2.40 3.63
N ILE A 66 20.14 2.99 4.71
CA ILE A 66 20.91 3.29 5.93
C ILE A 66 20.74 2.20 6.99
N GLN A 67 19.50 1.80 7.26
CA GLN A 67 19.13 0.87 8.33
C GLN A 67 17.96 -0.03 7.89
N PRO A 68 18.22 -1.00 6.98
CA PRO A 68 17.20 -1.85 6.39
C PRO A 68 16.29 -2.55 7.41
N SER A 69 16.84 -2.92 8.57
CA SER A 69 16.11 -3.61 9.65
C SER A 69 15.00 -2.78 10.30
N ARG A 70 14.93 -1.46 10.05
CA ARG A 70 13.91 -0.57 10.63
C ARG A 70 12.80 -0.20 9.63
N VAL A 71 12.88 -0.68 8.39
CA VAL A 71 11.91 -0.34 7.33
C VAL A 71 10.50 -0.80 7.70
N ASP A 72 10.36 -2.02 8.21
CA ASP A 72 9.05 -2.58 8.58
C ASP A 72 8.41 -1.82 9.74
N ASP A 73 9.20 -1.45 10.76
CA ASP A 73 8.75 -0.62 11.87
C ASP A 73 8.24 0.75 11.35
N TYR A 74 9.00 1.37 10.46
CA TYR A 74 8.66 2.68 9.91
C TYR A 74 7.43 2.65 9.01
N MET A 75 7.34 1.64 8.14
CA MET A 75 6.17 1.42 7.30
C MET A 75 4.92 1.15 8.15
N THR A 76 5.02 0.28 9.15
CA THR A 76 3.93 0.00 10.10
C THR A 76 3.45 1.29 10.78
N ALA A 77 4.38 2.09 11.30
CA ALA A 77 4.05 3.35 11.96
C ALA A 77 3.41 4.37 10.99
N LEU A 78 3.88 4.46 9.74
CA LEU A 78 3.26 5.32 8.72
C LEU A 78 1.84 4.87 8.37
N PHE A 79 1.61 3.57 8.21
CA PHE A 79 0.27 3.00 7.96
C PHE A 79 -0.66 3.26 9.14
N GLU A 80 -0.20 3.12 10.38
CA GLU A 80 -0.98 3.44 11.58
C GLU A 80 -1.38 4.92 11.59
N ARG A 81 -0.40 5.82 11.40
CA ARG A 81 -0.62 7.27 11.36
C ARG A 81 -1.60 7.67 10.28
N PHE A 82 -1.51 7.04 9.11
CA PHE A 82 -2.39 7.32 7.99
C PHE A 82 -3.80 6.74 8.22
N TRP A 83 -3.95 5.44 8.42
CA TRP A 83 -5.27 4.79 8.38
C TRP A 83 -6.06 4.81 9.70
N ILE A 84 -5.38 4.96 10.83
CA ILE A 84 -6.02 4.94 12.15
C ILE A 84 -6.12 6.37 12.68
N HIS A 85 -4.99 7.10 12.69
CA HIS A 85 -4.92 8.46 13.24
C HIS A 85 -5.28 9.55 12.24
N LEU A 86 -5.45 9.21 10.96
CA LEU A 86 -5.84 10.12 9.86
C LEU A 86 -4.86 11.31 9.68
N GLU A 87 -3.59 11.11 10.00
CA GLU A 87 -2.56 12.13 9.90
C GLU A 87 -2.09 12.34 8.44
N PRO A 88 -1.67 13.57 8.07
CA PRO A 88 -1.19 13.86 6.73
C PRO A 88 0.26 13.40 6.55
N VAL A 89 0.47 12.09 6.39
CA VAL A 89 1.79 11.46 6.24
C VAL A 89 2.58 11.89 5.01
N SER A 90 1.97 12.62 4.08
CA SER A 90 2.66 13.32 2.98
C SER A 90 3.46 14.54 3.43
N GLN A 91 3.22 15.05 4.64
CA GLN A 91 3.92 16.24 5.16
C GLN A 91 5.26 15.86 5.81
N PRO A 92 6.38 16.54 5.45
CA PRO A 92 7.69 16.30 6.04
C PRO A 92 7.76 16.35 7.57
N LYS A 93 6.96 17.22 8.19
CA LYS A 93 6.87 17.30 9.65
C LYS A 93 6.28 16.04 10.27
N VAL A 94 5.31 15.41 9.60
CA VAL A 94 4.65 14.19 10.08
C VAL A 94 5.57 12.99 9.89
N PHE A 95 5.97 12.68 8.66
CA PHE A 95 6.79 11.48 8.41
C PHE A 95 8.18 11.57 9.03
N GLY A 96 8.74 12.78 9.22
CA GLY A 96 9.98 12.99 9.95
C GLY A 96 9.83 12.76 11.47
N LYS A 97 8.70 13.15 12.06
CA LYS A 97 8.38 12.85 13.47
C LYS A 97 8.23 11.35 13.69
N VAL A 98 7.46 10.68 12.85
CA VAL A 98 7.26 9.22 12.90
C VAL A 98 8.60 8.48 12.79
N LEU A 99 9.47 8.94 11.89
CA LEU A 99 10.79 8.36 11.73
C LEU A 99 11.65 8.52 13.00
N ALA A 100 11.64 9.69 13.63
CA ALA A 100 12.35 9.93 14.89
C ALA A 100 11.80 9.07 16.04
N GLU A 101 10.48 8.88 16.12
CA GLU A 101 9.83 7.99 17.09
C GLU A 101 10.28 6.54 16.91
N VAL A 102 10.27 6.05 15.66
CA VAL A 102 10.71 4.69 15.34
C VAL A 102 12.19 4.50 15.65
N LEU A 103 13.05 5.42 15.21
CA LEU A 103 14.49 5.31 15.43
C LEU A 103 14.90 5.57 16.88
N GLY A 104 14.06 6.24 17.68
CA GLY A 104 14.42 6.71 19.02
C GLY A 104 15.48 7.82 19.00
N SER A 105 15.76 8.40 17.83
CA SER A 105 16.83 9.37 17.62
C SER A 105 16.44 10.40 16.55
N VAL A 106 16.38 11.67 16.97
CA VAL A 106 16.14 12.81 16.06
C VAL A 106 17.30 12.98 15.08
N ASP A 107 18.53 12.70 15.50
CA ASP A 107 19.70 12.90 14.64
C ASP A 107 19.84 11.81 13.58
N GLU A 108 19.49 10.56 13.89
CA GLU A 108 19.38 9.48 12.89
C GLU A 108 18.25 9.77 11.91
N ALA A 109 17.09 10.23 12.40
CA ALA A 109 15.99 10.64 11.52
C ALA A 109 16.44 11.78 10.57
N LYS A 110 17.19 12.77 11.04
CA LYS A 110 17.77 13.81 10.17
C LYS A 110 18.74 13.24 9.12
N GLN A 111 19.51 12.20 9.44
CA GLN A 111 20.39 11.55 8.46
C GLN A 111 19.57 10.93 7.32
N VAL A 112 18.51 10.20 7.65
CA VAL A 112 17.60 9.61 6.66
C VAL A 112 16.87 10.70 5.86
N LEU A 113 16.41 11.77 6.51
CA LEU A 113 15.75 12.90 5.85
C LEU A 113 16.68 13.70 4.93
N ARG A 114 17.99 13.70 5.18
CA ARG A 114 18.97 14.22 4.20
C ARG A 114 19.12 13.24 3.03
N LYS A 115 19.29 11.95 3.32
CA LYS A 115 19.50 10.89 2.33
C LYS A 115 18.35 10.77 1.32
N MET A 116 17.10 10.97 1.73
CA MET A 116 15.94 10.96 0.81
C MET A 116 16.00 12.05 -0.28
N GLY A 117 16.79 13.10 -0.06
CA GLY A 117 17.04 14.16 -1.03
C GLY A 117 18.10 13.83 -2.08
N GLU A 118 18.89 12.77 -1.87
CA GLU A 118 19.98 12.35 -2.74
C GLU A 118 19.50 11.51 -3.92
N ALA A 119 20.32 11.39 -4.97
CA ALA A 119 20.00 10.62 -6.17
C ALA A 119 19.71 9.15 -5.83
N GLU A 120 20.54 8.53 -5.00
CA GLU A 120 20.44 7.11 -4.66
C GLU A 120 19.06 6.70 -4.11
N ALA A 121 18.49 7.45 -3.16
CA ALA A 121 17.18 7.15 -2.60
C ALA A 121 16.04 7.40 -3.61
N LYS A 122 16.18 8.40 -4.48
CA LYS A 122 15.20 8.72 -5.54
C LYS A 122 15.21 7.65 -6.63
N ASP A 123 16.39 7.23 -7.04
CA ASP A 123 16.61 6.22 -8.07
C ASP A 123 16.21 4.84 -7.58
N LEU A 124 16.41 4.53 -6.29
CA LEU A 124 15.89 3.31 -5.67
C LEU A 124 14.36 3.27 -5.73
N LEU A 125 13.67 4.35 -5.35
CA LEU A 125 12.21 4.40 -5.44
C LEU A 125 11.72 4.20 -6.89
N LYS A 126 12.38 4.85 -7.85
CA LYS A 126 12.08 4.70 -9.28
C LYS A 126 12.28 3.25 -9.73
N THR A 127 13.43 2.66 -9.42
CA THR A 127 13.79 1.29 -9.80
C THR A 127 12.80 0.28 -9.24
N ASN A 128 12.45 0.36 -7.96
CA ASN A 128 11.46 -0.52 -7.34
C ASN A 128 10.08 -0.39 -8.00
N THR A 129 9.69 0.83 -8.38
CA THR A 129 8.42 1.08 -9.06
C THR A 129 8.44 0.52 -10.49
N ASP A 130 9.54 0.69 -11.21
CA ASP A 130 9.74 0.13 -12.55
C ASP A 130 9.77 -1.41 -12.51
N GLU A 131 10.29 -2.02 -11.45
CA GLU A 131 10.22 -3.47 -11.21
C GLU A 131 8.79 -3.96 -11.08
N ALA A 132 7.98 -3.28 -10.27
CA ALA A 132 6.57 -3.61 -10.15
C ALA A 132 5.87 -3.54 -11.52
N PHE A 133 6.11 -2.50 -12.32
CA PHE A 133 5.55 -2.41 -13.67
C PHE A 133 6.05 -3.51 -14.60
N ARG A 134 7.35 -3.85 -14.56
CA ARG A 134 7.92 -4.95 -15.34
C ARG A 134 7.30 -6.30 -14.99
N SER A 135 6.90 -6.49 -13.73
CA SER A 135 6.17 -7.69 -13.29
C SER A 135 4.68 -7.71 -13.69
N GLY A 136 4.17 -6.65 -14.33
CA GLY A 136 2.79 -6.55 -14.79
C GLY A 136 1.84 -5.78 -13.85
N SER A 137 2.37 -5.11 -12.82
CA SER A 137 1.55 -4.33 -11.90
C SER A 137 0.80 -3.20 -12.62
N PHE A 138 -0.48 -3.06 -12.29
CA PHE A 138 -1.35 -1.96 -12.73
C PHE A 138 -1.88 -1.12 -11.56
N GLY A 139 -1.39 -1.37 -10.34
CA GLY A 139 -1.90 -0.75 -9.12
C GLY A 139 -1.24 -1.31 -7.86
N ALA A 140 -1.81 -0.97 -6.70
CA ALA A 140 -1.31 -1.43 -5.40
C ALA A 140 -2.46 -1.90 -4.49
N PRO A 141 -2.21 -2.88 -3.59
CA PRO A 141 -0.98 -3.68 -3.52
C PRO A 141 -0.84 -4.65 -4.69
N TRP A 142 0.42 -5.00 -5.01
CA TRP A 142 0.77 -6.00 -6.02
C TRP A 142 1.75 -6.99 -5.39
N PHE A 143 1.48 -8.28 -5.55
CA PHE A 143 2.31 -9.35 -5.01
C PHE A 143 2.88 -10.17 -6.16
N GLU A 144 4.20 -10.28 -6.24
CA GLU A 144 4.86 -11.22 -7.11
C GLU A 144 5.19 -12.48 -6.31
N ALA A 145 4.64 -13.62 -6.71
CA ALA A 145 4.80 -14.90 -6.03
C ALA A 145 5.60 -15.87 -6.91
N VAL A 146 6.45 -16.66 -6.26
CA VAL A 146 7.20 -17.75 -6.89
C VAL A 146 6.88 -19.04 -6.14
N ASN A 147 6.38 -20.06 -6.84
CA ASN A 147 6.02 -21.34 -6.22
C ASN A 147 7.23 -22.30 -6.11
N ASP A 148 7.00 -23.48 -5.52
CA ASP A 148 8.02 -24.51 -5.30
C ASP A 148 8.61 -25.10 -6.60
N LYS A 149 7.93 -24.92 -7.73
CA LYS A 149 8.40 -25.29 -9.08
C LYS A 149 9.20 -24.17 -9.76
N GLY A 150 9.34 -23.00 -9.13
CA GLY A 150 10.01 -21.84 -9.69
C GLY A 150 9.16 -21.05 -10.69
N GLU A 151 7.86 -21.32 -10.80
CA GLU A 151 6.94 -20.56 -11.63
C GLU A 151 6.63 -19.22 -10.96
N ARG A 152 6.53 -18.14 -11.75
CA ARG A 152 6.30 -16.77 -11.26
C ARG A 152 4.95 -16.24 -11.73
N HIS A 153 4.18 -15.65 -10.82
CA HIS A 153 2.91 -14.99 -11.15
C HIS A 153 2.66 -13.77 -10.27
N GLY A 154 1.96 -12.78 -10.83
CA GLY A 154 1.59 -11.54 -10.14
C GLY A 154 0.12 -11.50 -9.73
N PHE A 155 -0.16 -11.03 -8.53
CA PHE A 155 -1.50 -10.95 -7.94
C PHE A 155 -1.80 -9.52 -7.51
N GLY A 156 -2.87 -8.93 -8.05
CA GLY A 156 -3.28 -7.55 -7.76
C GLY A 156 -4.35 -7.47 -6.68
N GLY A 157 -4.07 -6.74 -5.60
CA GLY A 157 -5.05 -6.44 -4.56
C GLY A 157 -5.25 -7.57 -3.53
N ILE A 158 -5.74 -7.18 -2.37
CA ILE A 158 -5.94 -8.06 -1.21
C ILE A 158 -7.01 -9.14 -1.43
N SER A 159 -7.92 -8.94 -2.37
CA SER A 159 -8.96 -9.92 -2.73
C SER A 159 -8.39 -11.18 -3.38
N HIS A 160 -7.19 -11.12 -3.98
CA HIS A 160 -6.56 -12.25 -4.67
C HIS A 160 -5.57 -13.04 -3.80
N LEU A 161 -5.46 -12.74 -2.49
CA LEU A 161 -4.55 -13.48 -1.60
C LEU A 161 -4.89 -14.97 -1.52
N GLY A 162 -6.15 -15.37 -1.68
CA GLY A 162 -6.55 -16.77 -1.76
C GLY A 162 -5.94 -17.51 -2.96
N LEU A 163 -6.04 -16.91 -4.14
CA LEU A 163 -5.43 -17.44 -5.37
C LEU A 163 -3.90 -17.48 -5.27
N MET A 164 -3.31 -16.46 -4.64
CA MET A 164 -1.86 -16.45 -4.38
C MET A 164 -1.45 -17.59 -3.45
N CYS A 165 -2.18 -17.84 -2.36
CA CYS A 165 -1.91 -18.98 -1.47
C CYS A 165 -2.04 -20.32 -2.21
N GLU A 166 -3.06 -20.49 -3.05
CA GLU A 166 -3.23 -21.71 -3.85
C GLU A 166 -2.07 -21.91 -4.84
N PHE A 167 -1.67 -20.84 -5.54
CA PHE A 167 -0.52 -20.85 -6.44
C PHE A 167 0.79 -21.24 -5.73
N LEU A 168 0.97 -20.75 -4.50
CA LEU A 168 2.12 -21.06 -3.65
C LEU A 168 2.03 -22.43 -2.95
N GLY A 169 0.92 -23.17 -3.09
CA GLY A 169 0.71 -24.43 -2.40
C GLY A 169 0.55 -24.30 -0.87
N LEU A 170 0.17 -23.11 -0.39
CA LEU A 170 -0.01 -22.84 1.05
C LEU A 170 -1.38 -23.30 1.56
N ASP A 171 -1.42 -23.80 2.79
CA ASP A 171 -2.68 -24.20 3.43
C ASP A 171 -3.53 -22.99 3.82
N ARG A 172 -4.58 -22.73 3.03
CA ARG A 172 -5.59 -21.70 3.31
C ARG A 172 -6.49 -22.02 4.51
N GLY A 173 -6.47 -23.28 4.97
CA GLY A 173 -7.20 -23.75 6.14
C GLY A 173 -6.65 -23.20 7.46
N ALA A 174 -5.37 -22.83 7.50
CA ALA A 174 -4.69 -22.39 8.73
C ALA A 174 -5.30 -21.13 9.36
N ASP A 175 -5.85 -20.22 8.55
CA ASP A 175 -6.49 -18.99 9.04
C ASP A 175 -7.83 -18.77 8.33
N ARG A 176 -8.86 -18.50 9.14
CA ARG A 176 -10.22 -18.24 8.68
C ARG A 176 -10.25 -17.11 7.65
N ALA A 177 -9.35 -16.13 7.69
CA ALA A 177 -9.26 -15.00 6.77
C ALA A 177 -9.02 -15.43 5.30
N PHE A 178 -8.28 -16.50 5.06
CA PHE A 178 -7.93 -16.95 3.70
C PHE A 178 -8.93 -17.95 3.11
N ARG A 179 -9.78 -18.59 3.93
CA ARG A 179 -10.72 -19.64 3.48
C ARG A 179 -11.80 -19.19 2.49
N SER A 180 -12.12 -17.90 2.41
CA SER A 180 -13.22 -17.39 1.57
C SER A 180 -12.76 -16.56 0.36
N LEU A 181 -11.45 -16.50 0.14
CA LEU A 181 -10.87 -15.81 -1.01
C LEU A 181 -10.80 -16.86 -2.12
N LEU A 182 -11.76 -16.81 -3.04
CA LEU A 182 -11.85 -17.63 -4.25
C LEU A 182 -11.49 -16.76 -5.44
#